data_AF-A0A3S0M610-F1
#
_entry.id   AF-A0A3S0M610-F1
#
_cell.length_a   1.000
_cell.length_b   1.000
_cell.length_c   1.000
_cell.angle_alpha   90.00
_cell.angle_beta   90.00
_cell.angle_gamma   90.00
#
_symmetry.space_group_name_H-M   'P 1'
#
loop_
_entity.id
_entity.type
_entity.pdbx_description
1 polymer ?
#
loop_
_entity_poly.entity_id
_entity_poly.type
_entity_poly.pdbx_seq_one_letter_code
_entity_poly.pdbx_strand_id
1 'polypeptide(L)'
;MSAPDPSIQRAMNRLRKALEKRMRMDDRAEELRAREGKPIRRGQLAAYDTRALGRKLRPMLEYDGRGWRALAEEIGVTSPDLSRVMAGQDIAAQKVFAICDWAGLDARAFYRPPLGAPPPRKRARPSGSMSHVKSTETGIRA
;
A
#
# COMPACT_ATOMS: atom_id res chain seq x y z
N MET A 1 48.56 -11.57 48.50
CA MET A 1 47.41 -11.14 47.67
C MET A 1 46.39 -12.27 47.71
N SER A 2 45.26 -12.08 48.42
CA SER A 2 44.25 -13.14 48.58
C SER A 2 43.50 -13.36 47.27
N ALA A 3 43.31 -14.61 46.85
CA ALA A 3 42.61 -14.94 45.61
C ALA A 3 41.13 -14.49 45.69
N PRO A 4 40.54 -13.96 44.60
CA PRO A 4 39.14 -13.56 44.60
C PRO A 4 38.23 -14.75 44.88
N ASP A 5 37.22 -14.53 45.73
CA ASP A 5 36.27 -15.54 46.17
C ASP A 5 35.59 -16.22 44.96
N PRO A 6 35.73 -17.56 44.81
CA PRO A 6 35.14 -18.32 43.71
C PRO A 6 33.61 -18.20 43.60
N SER A 7 32.92 -17.83 44.68
CA SER A 7 31.47 -17.60 44.68
C SER A 7 31.11 -16.28 43.97
N ILE A 8 31.89 -15.22 44.23
CA ILE A 8 31.75 -13.89 43.61
C ILE A 8 32.05 -14.00 42.10
N GLN A 9 33.10 -14.75 41.73
CA GLN A 9 33.44 -14.97 40.32
C GLN A 9 32.29 -15.65 39.55
N ARG A 10 31.65 -16.65 40.17
CA ARG A 10 30.50 -17.36 39.59
C ARG A 10 29.27 -16.46 39.48
N ALA A 11 29.00 -15.63 40.49
CA ALA A 11 27.92 -14.66 40.46
C ALA A 11 28.10 -13.62 39.35
N MET A 12 29.30 -13.06 39.20
CA MET A 12 29.64 -12.10 38.13
C MET A 12 29.52 -12.72 36.74
N ASN A 13 29.93 -13.98 36.56
CA ASN A 13 29.77 -14.68 35.28
C ASN A 13 28.31 -14.94 34.90
N ARG A 14 27.45 -15.24 35.88
CA ARG A 14 26.00 -15.37 35.66
C ARG A 14 25.39 -14.02 35.28
N LEU A 15 25.79 -12.95 35.94
CA LEU A 15 25.34 -11.59 35.64
C LEU A 15 25.71 -11.18 34.22
N ARG A 16 26.98 -11.38 33.81
CA ARG A 16 27.44 -11.09 32.43
C ARG A 16 26.64 -11.85 31.38
N LYS A 17 26.45 -13.16 31.55
CA LYS A 17 25.66 -13.99 30.62
C LYS A 17 24.21 -13.56 30.54
N ALA A 18 23.60 -13.16 31.66
CA ALA A 18 22.24 -12.65 31.68
C ALA A 18 22.12 -11.32 30.91
N LEU A 19 23.12 -10.44 31.06
CA LEU A 19 23.17 -9.15 30.37
C LEU A 19 23.35 -9.32 28.86
N GLU A 20 24.30 -10.14 28.42
CA GLU A 20 24.52 -10.48 27.00
C GLU A 20 23.27 -11.09 26.36
N LYS A 21 22.58 -11.99 27.06
CA LYS A 21 21.34 -12.60 26.58
C LYS A 21 20.24 -11.55 26.39
N ARG A 22 20.15 -10.58 27.29
CA ARG A 22 19.15 -9.50 27.22
C ARG A 22 19.43 -8.54 26.07
N MET A 23 20.69 -8.13 25.90
CA MET A 23 21.11 -7.30 24.77
C MET A 23 20.78 -7.95 23.43
N ARG A 24 21.05 -9.25 23.26
CA ARG A 24 20.68 -9.97 22.02
C ARG A 24 19.17 -10.02 21.75
N MET A 25 18.34 -10.03 22.80
CA MET A 25 16.89 -9.96 22.63
C MET A 25 16.44 -8.57 22.20
N ASP A 26 17.06 -7.53 22.75
CA ASP A 26 16.78 -6.14 22.40
C ASP A 26 17.21 -5.86 20.94
N ASP A 27 18.39 -6.32 20.51
CA ASP A 27 18.86 -6.22 19.12
C ASP A 27 17.89 -6.89 18.13
N ARG A 28 17.41 -8.10 18.48
CA ARG A 28 16.45 -8.85 17.66
C ARG A 28 15.07 -8.18 17.64
N ALA A 29 14.66 -7.56 18.75
CA ALA A 29 13.42 -6.80 18.82
C ALA A 29 13.50 -5.50 18.01
N GLU A 30 14.67 -4.83 18.00
CA GLU A 30 14.95 -3.67 17.18
C GLU A 30 14.98 -4.03 15.68
N GLU A 31 15.60 -5.15 15.31
CA GLU A 31 15.59 -5.68 13.95
C GLU A 31 14.16 -6.00 13.46
N LEU A 32 13.33 -6.59 14.32
CA LEU A 32 11.91 -6.86 14.01
C LEU A 32 11.10 -5.57 13.85
N ARG A 33 11.31 -4.57 14.72
CA ARG A 33 10.68 -3.24 14.59
C ARG A 33 11.14 -2.48 13.36
N ALA A 34 12.38 -2.66 12.92
CA ALA A 34 12.87 -2.09 11.67
C ALA A 34 12.24 -2.77 10.43
N ARG A 35 11.87 -4.05 10.55
CA ARG A 35 11.16 -4.82 9.51
C ARG A 35 9.66 -4.57 9.49
N GLU A 36 9.06 -4.19 10.62
CA GLU A 36 7.70 -3.65 10.66
C GLU A 36 7.68 -2.31 9.91
N GLY A 37 7.44 -2.39 8.60
CA GLY A 37 7.43 -1.23 7.72
C GLY A 37 6.56 -0.11 8.29
N LYS A 38 7.06 1.13 8.22
CA LYS A 38 6.32 2.32 8.65
C LYS A 38 4.93 2.31 7.99
N PRO A 39 3.85 2.62 8.75
CA PRO A 39 2.51 2.64 8.20
C PRO A 39 2.46 3.60 7.01
N ILE A 40 1.95 3.09 5.88
CA ILE A 40 1.83 3.86 4.65
C ILE A 40 0.85 5.00 4.90
N ARG A 41 1.34 6.24 4.87
CA ARG A 41 0.54 7.44 5.15
C ARG A 41 -0.36 7.77 3.95
N ARG A 42 -1.56 8.32 4.20
CA ARG A 42 -2.40 8.92 3.15
C ARG A 42 -1.57 9.93 2.35
N GLY A 43 -1.59 9.81 1.02
CA GLY A 43 -0.77 10.61 0.09
C GLY A 43 0.55 9.97 -0.33
N GLN A 44 0.96 8.85 0.27
CA GLN A 44 2.12 8.08 -0.21
C GLN A 44 1.76 7.07 -1.30
N LEU A 45 0.50 6.67 -1.39
CA LEU A 45 0.01 5.74 -2.40
C LEU A 45 -0.55 6.46 -3.62
N ALA A 46 -0.59 5.71 -4.73
CA ALA A 46 -1.31 6.14 -5.93
C ALA A 46 -2.79 6.33 -5.60
N ALA A 47 -3.39 7.40 -6.09
CA ALA A 47 -4.80 7.73 -5.86
C ALA A 47 -5.38 8.47 -7.06
N TYR A 48 -6.70 8.61 -7.10
CA TYR A 48 -7.36 9.54 -8.01
C TYR A 48 -7.77 10.81 -7.26
N ASP A 49 -7.67 11.96 -7.92
CA ASP A 49 -8.23 13.21 -7.41
C ASP A 49 -9.74 13.25 -7.66
N THR A 50 -10.48 12.46 -6.87
CA THR A 50 -11.95 12.36 -7.00
C THR A 50 -12.64 13.69 -6.69
N ARG A 51 -12.03 14.57 -5.90
CA ARG A 51 -12.53 15.92 -5.66
C ARG A 51 -12.43 16.79 -6.92
N ALA A 52 -11.32 16.71 -7.66
CA ALA A 52 -11.19 17.37 -8.94
C ALA A 52 -12.17 16.80 -9.98
N LEU A 53 -12.34 15.47 -10.00
CA LEU A 53 -13.34 14.81 -10.84
C LEU A 53 -14.75 15.32 -10.53
N GLY A 54 -15.14 15.35 -9.25
CA GLY A 54 -16.45 15.85 -8.82
C GLY A 54 -16.72 17.29 -9.23
N ARG A 55 -15.71 18.17 -9.19
CA ARG A 55 -15.85 19.56 -9.67
C ARG A 55 -16.13 19.66 -11.18
N LYS A 56 -15.56 18.76 -11.98
CA LYS A 56 -15.78 18.71 -13.44
C LYS A 56 -17.11 18.05 -13.78
N LEU A 57 -17.48 17.01 -13.04
CA LEU A 57 -18.68 16.22 -13.27
C LEU A 57 -19.95 16.94 -12.84
N ARG A 58 -19.92 17.71 -11.74
CA ARG A 58 -21.10 18.42 -11.20
C ARG A 58 -21.91 19.24 -12.23
N PRO A 59 -21.31 20.16 -13.02
CA PRO A 59 -22.09 20.93 -14.00
C PRO A 59 -22.71 20.06 -15.10
N MET A 60 -22.09 18.93 -15.46
CA MET A 60 -22.63 18.00 -16.46
C MET A 60 -23.87 17.27 -15.94
N LEU A 61 -23.81 16.81 -14.67
CA LEU A 61 -24.95 16.17 -14.01
C LEU A 61 -26.10 17.17 -13.78
N GLU A 62 -25.78 18.41 -13.42
CA GLU A 62 -26.78 19.48 -13.24
C GLU A 62 -27.47 19.85 -14.56
N TYR A 63 -26.73 19.87 -15.67
CA TYR A 63 -27.28 20.14 -16.99
C TYR A 63 -28.17 19.00 -17.51
N ASP A 64 -27.80 17.75 -17.27
CA ASP A 64 -28.56 16.58 -17.70
C ASP A 64 -29.96 16.50 -17.04
N GLY A 65 -30.09 16.99 -15.80
CA GLY A 65 -31.38 17.16 -15.12
C GLY A 65 -32.06 15.85 -14.68
N ARG A 66 -31.52 14.68 -15.03
CA ARG A 66 -32.02 13.39 -14.54
C ARG A 66 -31.59 13.14 -13.10
N GLY A 67 -32.38 12.33 -12.40
CA GLY A 67 -32.05 11.87 -11.06
C GLY A 67 -30.77 11.04 -11.05
N TRP A 68 -30.01 11.10 -9.97
CA TRP A 68 -28.70 10.44 -9.83
C TRP A 68 -28.74 8.92 -10.04
N ARG A 69 -29.89 8.29 -9.78
CA ARG A 69 -30.09 6.85 -10.02
C ARG A 69 -30.08 6.51 -11.51
N ALA A 70 -30.78 7.30 -12.33
CA ALA A 70 -30.85 7.08 -13.76
C ALA A 70 -29.48 7.26 -14.41
N LEU A 71 -28.73 8.28 -13.99
CA LEU A 71 -27.36 8.52 -14.46
C LEU A 71 -26.41 7.42 -14.02
N ALA A 72 -26.50 6.98 -12.76
CA ALA A 72 -25.67 5.89 -12.28
C ALA A 72 -25.89 4.59 -13.08
N GLU A 73 -27.14 4.28 -13.41
CA GLU A 73 -27.49 3.11 -14.21
C GLU A 73 -26.89 3.18 -15.64
N GLU A 74 -27.00 4.33 -16.30
CA GLU A 74 -26.40 4.53 -17.64
C GLU A 74 -24.87 4.41 -17.62
N ILE A 75 -24.22 4.99 -16.61
CA ILE A 75 -22.76 4.93 -16.45
C ILE A 75 -22.29 3.51 -16.06
N GLY A 76 -23.18 2.67 -15.52
CA GLY A 76 -22.81 1.37 -14.96
C GLY A 76 -22.16 1.47 -13.57
N VAL A 77 -22.53 2.47 -12.78
CA VAL A 77 -22.12 2.65 -11.38
C VAL A 77 -23.32 2.73 -10.45
N THR A 78 -23.09 2.86 -9.15
CA THR A 78 -24.19 3.04 -8.18
C THR A 78 -24.37 4.51 -7.82
N SER A 79 -25.60 4.92 -7.47
CA SER A 79 -25.86 6.27 -6.95
C SER A 79 -24.97 6.65 -5.76
N PRO A 80 -24.68 5.75 -4.79
CA PRO A 80 -23.67 6.00 -3.76
C PRO A 80 -22.28 6.32 -4.30
N ASP A 81 -21.84 5.73 -5.42
CA ASP A 81 -20.53 6.03 -6.01
C ASP A 81 -20.46 7.47 -6.50
N LEU A 82 -21.51 7.95 -7.17
CA LEU A 82 -21.61 9.36 -7.57
C LEU A 82 -21.60 10.28 -6.33
N SER A 83 -22.25 9.88 -5.23
CA SER A 83 -22.25 10.65 -3.97
C SER A 83 -20.87 10.73 -3.36
N ARG A 84 -20.13 9.61 -3.35
CA ARG A 84 -18.73 9.58 -2.90
C ARG A 84 -17.86 10.51 -3.74
N VAL A 85 -18.00 10.50 -5.07
CA VAL A 85 -17.25 11.40 -5.96
C VAL A 85 -17.56 12.86 -5.66
N MET A 86 -18.83 13.23 -5.47
CA MET A 86 -19.20 14.61 -5.11
C MET A 86 -18.67 15.04 -3.73
N ALA A 87 -18.58 14.09 -2.79
CA ALA A 87 -17.94 14.30 -1.50
C ALA A 87 -16.39 14.29 -1.55
N GLY A 88 -15.80 14.02 -2.72
CA GLY A 88 -14.34 13.89 -2.88
C GLY A 88 -13.77 12.67 -2.17
N GLN A 89 -14.57 11.63 -1.95
CA GLN A 89 -14.17 10.36 -1.37
C GLN A 89 -13.61 9.43 -2.46
N ASP A 90 -12.74 8.52 -2.06
CA ASP A 90 -12.14 7.55 -2.97
C ASP A 90 -13.17 6.52 -3.45
N ILE A 91 -13.04 6.14 -4.71
CA ILE A 91 -13.80 5.07 -5.36
C ILE A 91 -12.83 4.16 -6.12
N ALA A 92 -13.31 2.96 -6.44
CA ALA A 92 -12.51 1.99 -7.16
C ALA A 92 -12.16 2.48 -8.59
N ALA A 93 -10.97 2.15 -9.08
CA ALA A 93 -10.43 2.68 -10.33
C ALA A 93 -11.34 2.45 -11.54
N GLN A 94 -11.94 1.26 -11.66
CA GLN A 94 -12.89 0.93 -12.73
C GLN A 94 -14.09 1.87 -12.79
N LYS A 95 -14.52 2.40 -11.62
CA LYS A 95 -15.63 3.36 -11.55
C LYS A 95 -15.19 4.75 -12.00
N VAL A 96 -13.94 5.12 -11.74
CA VAL A 96 -13.36 6.36 -12.28
C VAL A 96 -13.33 6.32 -13.80
N PHE A 97 -12.89 5.19 -14.39
CA PHE A 97 -12.90 5.00 -15.84
C PHE A 97 -14.32 5.14 -16.41
N ALA A 98 -15.29 4.37 -15.90
CA ALA A 98 -16.67 4.43 -16.38
C ALA A 98 -17.26 5.85 -16.33
N ILE A 99 -17.05 6.56 -15.22
CA ILE A 99 -17.52 7.96 -15.07
C ILE A 99 -16.82 8.89 -16.05
N CYS A 100 -15.50 8.73 -16.26
CA CYS A 100 -14.74 9.58 -17.19
C CYS A 100 -15.13 9.30 -18.64
N ASP A 101 -15.32 8.04 -19.02
CA ASP A 101 -15.75 7.63 -20.36
C ASP A 101 -17.13 8.22 -20.69
N TRP A 102 -18.08 8.14 -19.76
CA TRP A 102 -19.40 8.77 -19.92
C TRP A 102 -19.30 10.30 -20.02
N ALA A 103 -18.46 10.93 -19.20
CA ALA A 103 -18.29 12.38 -19.17
C ALA A 103 -17.42 12.94 -20.31
N GLY A 104 -16.85 12.08 -21.17
CA GLY A 104 -15.87 12.50 -22.19
C GLY A 104 -14.59 13.10 -21.60
N LEU A 105 -14.18 12.66 -20.41
CA LEU A 105 -13.00 13.13 -19.70
C LEU A 105 -11.88 12.09 -19.75
N ASP A 106 -10.62 12.55 -19.69
CA ASP A 106 -9.48 11.65 -19.53
C ASP A 106 -9.29 11.27 -18.06
N ALA A 107 -9.50 9.99 -17.73
CA ALA A 107 -9.27 9.45 -16.39
C ALA A 107 -7.83 9.68 -15.91
N ARG A 108 -6.85 9.68 -16.83
CA ARG A 108 -5.43 9.86 -16.49
C ARG A 108 -5.14 11.28 -15.98
N ALA A 109 -5.93 12.27 -16.38
CA ALA A 109 -5.82 13.65 -15.89
C ALA A 109 -6.09 13.76 -14.37
N PHE A 110 -6.85 12.83 -13.81
CA PHE A 110 -7.16 12.78 -12.38
C PHE A 110 -6.24 11.83 -11.60
N TYR A 111 -5.36 11.09 -12.27
CA TYR A 111 -4.46 10.17 -11.60
C TYR A 111 -3.34 10.92 -10.86
N ARG A 112 -3.19 10.61 -9.57
CA ARG A 112 -2.10 11.10 -8.74
C ARG A 112 -1.10 9.97 -8.48
N PRO A 113 0.16 10.09 -8.94
CA PRO A 113 1.18 9.10 -8.65
C PRO A 113 1.51 9.06 -7.15
N PRO A 114 2.02 7.92 -6.65
CA PRO A 114 2.51 7.85 -5.28
C PRO A 114 3.65 8.84 -5.05
N LEU A 115 3.79 9.32 -3.83
CA LEU A 115 4.87 10.26 -3.48
C LEU A 115 6.24 9.60 -3.69
N GLY A 116 7.13 10.29 -4.40
CA GLY A 116 8.46 9.76 -4.72
C GLY A 116 8.49 8.70 -5.82
N ALA A 117 7.36 8.48 -6.52
CA ALA A 117 7.35 7.59 -7.67
C ALA A 117 8.32 8.10 -8.75
N PRO A 118 9.15 7.21 -9.35
CA PRO A 118 9.97 7.57 -10.49
C PRO A 118 9.07 7.99 -11.66
N PRO A 119 9.58 8.81 -12.59
CA PRO A 119 8.82 9.19 -13.78
C PRO A 119 8.39 7.95 -14.58
N PRO A 120 7.25 8.01 -15.30
CA PRO A 120 6.79 6.91 -16.14
C PRO A 120 7.89 6.45 -17.10
N ARG A 121 8.05 5.13 -17.25
CA ARG A 121 9.02 4.57 -18.18
C ARG A 121 8.60 4.91 -19.61
N LYS A 122 9.56 5.32 -20.44
CA LYS A 122 9.34 5.55 -21.88
C LYS A 122 9.11 4.26 -22.68
N ARG A 123 9.49 3.11 -22.13
CA ARG A 123 9.40 1.80 -22.79
C ARG A 123 8.72 0.81 -21.85
N ALA A 124 7.97 -0.12 -22.44
CA ALA A 124 7.37 -1.24 -21.72
C ALA A 124 8.44 -2.00 -20.92
N ARG A 125 8.05 -2.59 -19.78
CA ARG A 125 8.97 -3.50 -19.09
C ARG A 125 9.29 -4.66 -20.04
N PRO A 126 10.56 -5.10 -20.12
CA PRO A 126 10.87 -6.34 -20.80
C PRO A 126 10.00 -7.44 -20.20
N SER A 127 9.17 -8.08 -21.01
CA SER A 127 8.43 -9.28 -20.64
C SER A 127 9.43 -10.43 -20.58
N GLY A 128 10.18 -10.53 -19.49
CA GLY A 128 11.11 -11.62 -19.26
C GLY A 128 10.33 -12.92 -19.12
N SER A 129 10.65 -13.90 -19.96
CA SER A 129 10.21 -15.29 -19.85
C SER A 129 10.31 -15.78 -18.41
N MET A 130 9.24 -16.44 -17.94
CA MET A 130 9.11 -17.08 -16.64
C MET A 130 10.42 -17.76 -16.18
N SER A 131 11.03 -17.27 -15.11
CA SER A 131 11.99 -18.07 -14.37
C SER A 131 11.22 -19.18 -13.66
N HIS A 132 11.11 -20.33 -14.34
CA HIS A 132 10.64 -21.59 -13.77
C HIS A 132 11.63 -22.03 -12.69
N VAL A 133 11.28 -21.75 -11.44
CA VAL A 133 11.98 -22.32 -10.28
C VAL A 133 11.74 -23.84 -10.36
N LYS A 134 12.77 -24.59 -10.75
CA LYS A 134 12.75 -26.05 -10.66
C LYS A 134 12.67 -26.42 -9.18
N SER A 135 11.52 -26.92 -8.76
CA SER A 135 11.35 -27.55 -7.45
C SER A 135 12.40 -28.64 -7.29
N THR A 136 13.25 -28.52 -6.27
CA THR A 136 14.08 -29.63 -5.80
C THR A 136 13.15 -30.62 -5.12
N GLU A 137 12.81 -31.70 -5.83
CA GLU A 137 12.22 -32.91 -5.30
C GLU A 137 13.17 -33.50 -4.25
N THR A 138 12.81 -33.38 -2.97
CA THR A 138 13.48 -34.13 -1.90
C THR A 138 12.83 -35.50 -1.83
N GLY A 139 13.51 -36.50 -2.38
CA GLY A 139 13.09 -37.90 -2.31
C GLY A 139 12.99 -38.37 -0.86
N ILE A 140 11.84 -38.95 -0.51
CA ILE A 140 11.71 -39.87 0.63
C ILE A 140 11.08 -41.14 0.05
N ARG A 141 11.91 -42.17 -0.11
CA ARG A 141 11.42 -43.55 -0.27
C ARG A 141 11.16 -44.09 1.13
N ALA A 142 9.95 -44.57 1.37
CA ALA A 142 9.61 -45.49 2.45
C ALA A 142 9.34 -46.86 1.83
#